data_AF-A0A2T4TWZ5-F1
#
_entry.id   AF-A0A2T4TWZ5-F1
#
_cell.length_a   1.000
_cell.length_b   1.000
_cell.length_c   1.000
_cell.angle_alpha   90.00
_cell.angle_beta   90.00
_cell.angle_gamma   90.00
#
_symmetry.space_group_name_H-M   'P 1'
#
loop_
_entity.id
_entity.type
_entity.pdbx_description
1 polymer ?
#
loop_
_entity_poly.entity_id
_entity_poly.type
_entity_poly.pdbx_seq_one_letter_code
_entity_poly.pdbx_strand_id
1 'polypeptide(L)'
;MTDHAFPEASRRALYEAITRRRDMRSFLPDSIPAETLARILLAAHQSGSVGFSQPWNFLVVEDREVRRQVRAHVEAERLRAAEMFEKEHREEYLSFKLEGILDAPINLCVTCDQERFGPAVIGRNTIPETAVYSTCCAVQNLWLAARAEGLGVGWVSILDPGALRTILGIPDRIIPVAYLCVGFVESFPERPMLETMGWLPRLPLQEVVFHDRWAARPRPDLLRALETSRINGERASEDVRPQTPPRAHSTDDERSGKVEPLRKGLLLVYTGQGKGKTTAALGIVFRALGHGFRVAVVQFIKGKWKTGERVLAETLPGLTFLVMGHGFTWESDDLTWDRSAAVEAWAKAKELIASGEQAVVVLDEITYAINYGFIELADVLATLRARPAHVHVVVTGRNAQEDLCVLADLVTEMKSVKHPFERGLKAQPGIDY
;
A
#
# COMPACT_ATOMS: atom_id res chain seq x y z
N MET A 1 5.48 9.90 42.92
CA MET A 1 5.08 10.41 41.59
C MET A 1 5.92 11.65 41.33
N THR A 2 6.31 11.91 40.09
CA THR A 2 7.06 13.12 39.75
C THR A 2 6.17 14.36 39.92
N ASP A 3 6.75 15.52 40.25
CA ASP A 3 6.02 16.80 40.36
C ASP A 3 5.43 17.28 39.02
N HIS A 4 5.74 16.59 37.93
CA HIS A 4 5.21 16.85 36.59
C HIS A 4 3.92 16.09 36.28
N ALA A 5 3.50 15.15 37.13
CA ALA A 5 2.26 14.42 36.88
C ALA A 5 1.04 15.31 37.13
N PHE A 6 0.05 15.24 36.23
CA PHE A 6 -1.24 15.88 36.51
C PHE A 6 -1.89 15.32 37.79
N PRO A 7 -2.76 16.11 38.44
CA PRO A 7 -3.59 15.62 39.53
C PRO A 7 -4.33 14.33 39.15
N GLU A 8 -4.54 13.45 40.12
CA GLU A 8 -5.12 12.13 39.86
C GLU A 8 -6.48 12.19 39.15
N ALA A 9 -7.34 13.12 39.55
CA ALA A 9 -8.65 13.35 38.92
C ALA A 9 -8.52 13.71 37.44
N SER A 10 -7.56 14.55 37.07
CA SER A 10 -7.29 14.95 35.68
C SER A 10 -6.75 13.78 34.85
N ARG A 11 -5.84 12.97 35.42
CA ARG A 11 -5.36 11.75 34.75
C ARG A 11 -6.49 10.76 34.50
N ARG A 12 -7.35 10.55 35.50
CA ARG A 12 -8.52 9.67 35.40
C ARG A 12 -9.46 10.13 34.29
N ALA A 13 -9.75 11.43 34.22
CA ALA A 13 -10.61 12.01 33.18
C ALA A 13 -10.02 11.83 31.76
N LEU A 14 -8.71 12.02 31.59
CA LEU A 14 -8.03 11.76 30.32
C LEU A 14 -8.18 10.30 29.90
N TYR A 15 -7.89 9.37 30.82
CA TYR A 15 -8.03 7.95 30.55
C TYR A 15 -9.47 7.54 30.26
N GLU A 16 -10.45 8.16 30.93
CA GLU A 16 -11.87 7.93 30.67
C GLU A 16 -12.27 8.38 29.26
N ALA A 17 -11.79 9.54 28.79
CA ALA A 17 -12.02 9.97 27.42
C ALA A 17 -11.42 8.98 26.39
N ILE A 18 -10.22 8.46 26.67
CA ILE A 18 -9.54 7.46 25.83
C ILE A 18 -10.32 6.14 25.78
N THR A 19 -10.78 5.62 26.92
CA THR A 19 -11.44 4.31 26.97
C THR A 19 -12.92 4.36 26.62
N ARG A 20 -13.59 5.51 26.78
CA ARG A 20 -15.04 5.65 26.56
C ARG A 20 -15.41 6.38 25.26
N ARG A 21 -14.45 6.89 24.48
CA ARG A 21 -14.75 7.35 23.12
C ARG A 21 -15.17 6.17 22.23
N ARG A 22 -16.13 6.40 21.35
CA ARG A 22 -16.60 5.38 20.39
C ARG A 22 -16.62 5.98 18.99
N ASP A 23 -16.58 5.09 18.01
CA ASP A 23 -16.78 5.42 16.62
C ASP A 23 -18.26 5.36 16.30
N MET A 24 -18.89 6.54 16.32
CA MET A 24 -20.34 6.69 16.32
C MET A 24 -20.88 6.70 14.90
N ARG A 25 -21.99 5.99 14.67
CA ARG A 25 -22.63 5.86 13.35
C ARG A 25 -24.06 6.40 13.34
N SER A 26 -24.58 6.80 14.49
CA SER A 26 -25.91 7.41 14.64
C SER A 26 -25.76 8.66 15.50
N PHE A 27 -26.48 9.71 15.11
CA PHE A 27 -26.37 11.03 15.72
C PHE A 27 -27.77 11.64 15.88
N LEU A 28 -27.91 12.50 16.87
CA LEU A 28 -29.09 13.33 17.07
C LEU A 28 -29.05 14.53 16.10
N PRO A 29 -30.22 15.05 15.67
CA PRO A 29 -30.30 16.14 14.71
C PRO A 29 -29.92 17.50 15.29
N ASP A 30 -29.75 17.59 16.61
CA ASP A 30 -29.41 18.81 17.35
C ASP A 30 -28.14 19.46 16.81
N SER A 31 -28.21 20.77 16.55
CA SER A 31 -27.05 21.55 16.10
C SER A 31 -25.95 21.61 17.16
N ILE A 32 -24.69 21.54 16.74
CA ILE A 32 -23.54 21.75 17.62
C ILE A 32 -23.33 23.26 17.83
N PRO A 33 -23.27 23.77 19.07
CA PRO A 33 -22.92 25.16 19.31
C PRO A 33 -21.55 25.53 18.72
N ALA A 34 -21.44 26.71 18.13
CA ALA A 34 -20.23 27.16 17.45
C ALA A 34 -19.01 27.16 18.38
N GLU A 35 -19.18 27.53 19.65
CA GLU A 35 -18.14 27.53 20.67
C GLU A 35 -17.65 26.12 20.97
N THR A 36 -18.56 25.13 20.97
CA THR A 36 -18.21 23.72 21.18
C THR A 36 -17.43 23.19 19.98
N LEU A 37 -17.87 23.47 18.75
CA LEU A 37 -17.13 23.13 17.53
C LEU A 37 -15.74 23.77 17.53
N ALA A 38 -15.64 25.05 17.92
CA ALA A 38 -14.37 25.75 18.01
C ALA A 38 -13.41 25.10 19.03
N ARG A 39 -13.91 24.67 20.21
CA ARG A 39 -13.09 23.99 21.22
C ARG A 39 -12.51 22.66 20.71
N ILE A 40 -13.30 21.84 20.01
CA ILE A 40 -12.80 20.56 19.49
C ILE A 40 -11.82 20.74 18.32
N LEU A 41 -12.04 21.76 17.47
CA LEU A 41 -11.09 22.13 16.42
C LEU A 41 -9.79 22.72 16.99
N LEU A 42 -9.89 23.52 18.05
CA LEU A 42 -8.72 24.03 18.77
C LEU A 42 -7.92 22.86 19.37
N ALA A 43 -8.58 21.88 19.97
CA ALA A 43 -7.90 20.68 20.48
C ALA A 43 -7.17 19.90 19.37
N ALA A 44 -7.78 19.78 18.19
CA ALA A 44 -7.14 19.23 17.00
C ALA A 44 -5.88 20.02 16.61
N HIS A 45 -5.98 21.35 16.64
CA HIS A 45 -4.90 22.26 16.27
C HIS A 45 -3.71 22.21 17.24
N GLN A 46 -3.93 21.85 18.51
CA GLN A 46 -2.86 21.64 19.51
C GLN A 46 -2.05 20.36 19.30
N SER A 47 -2.30 19.60 18.22
CA SER A 47 -1.56 18.38 17.94
C SER A 47 -0.10 18.63 17.59
N GLY A 48 0.76 17.67 17.92
CA GLY A 48 2.14 17.67 17.42
C GLY A 48 2.17 17.47 15.91
N SER A 49 3.12 18.11 15.23
CA SER A 49 3.34 17.89 13.81
C SER A 49 4.82 17.84 13.46
N VAL A 50 5.15 17.05 12.44
CA VAL A 50 6.50 16.95 11.90
C VAL A 50 7.03 18.35 11.55
N GLY A 51 8.16 18.75 12.13
CA GLY A 51 8.75 20.07 11.92
C GLY A 51 7.82 21.24 12.24
N PHE A 52 6.82 21.06 13.11
CA PHE A 52 5.75 22.03 13.38
C PHE A 52 4.99 22.49 12.11
N SER A 53 4.91 21.59 11.12
CA SER A 53 4.31 21.87 9.81
C SER A 53 2.83 22.19 9.84
N GLN A 54 2.08 21.70 10.83
CA GLN A 54 0.63 21.89 10.95
C GLN A 54 -0.09 21.68 9.60
N PRO A 55 0.10 20.52 8.94
CA PRO A 55 -0.26 20.34 7.54
C PRO A 55 -1.79 20.25 7.34
N TRP A 56 -2.54 20.06 8.43
CA TRP A 56 -3.98 19.84 8.37
C TRP A 56 -4.76 21.06 7.87
N ASN A 57 -5.92 20.80 7.28
CA ASN A 57 -7.02 21.77 7.19
C ASN A 57 -8.32 21.08 7.60
N PHE A 58 -9.29 21.86 8.10
CA PHE A 58 -10.61 21.35 8.49
C PHE A 58 -11.67 22.02 7.60
N LEU A 59 -12.30 21.24 6.74
CA LEU A 59 -13.44 21.71 5.95
C LEU A 59 -14.73 21.31 6.66
N VAL A 60 -15.50 22.29 7.12
CA VAL A 60 -16.81 22.09 7.76
C VAL A 60 -17.87 21.94 6.67
N VAL A 61 -18.62 20.85 6.70
CA VAL A 61 -19.63 20.49 5.70
C VAL A 61 -20.99 20.35 6.38
N GLU A 62 -21.78 21.42 6.34
CA GLU A 62 -23.14 21.45 6.90
C GLU A 62 -24.21 21.30 5.81
N ASP A 63 -23.90 21.75 4.59
CA ASP A 63 -24.81 21.71 3.44
C ASP A 63 -25.33 20.29 3.22
N ARG A 64 -26.65 20.14 3.29
CA ARG A 64 -27.30 18.83 3.24
C ARG A 64 -27.18 18.19 1.84
N GLU A 65 -27.13 18.99 0.78
CA GLU A 65 -26.99 18.48 -0.57
C GLU A 65 -25.57 17.98 -0.83
N VAL A 66 -24.56 18.71 -0.39
CA VAL A 66 -23.15 18.24 -0.42
C VAL A 66 -23.03 16.92 0.35
N ARG A 67 -23.64 16.83 1.54
CA ARG A 67 -23.62 15.58 2.32
C ARG A 67 -24.39 14.43 1.64
N ARG A 68 -25.46 14.71 0.88
CA ARG A 68 -26.14 13.68 0.06
C ARG A 68 -25.22 13.15 -1.03
N GLN A 69 -24.45 14.01 -1.69
CA GLN A 69 -23.48 13.59 -2.70
C GLN A 69 -22.39 12.69 -2.09
N VAL A 70 -21.84 13.07 -0.93
CA VAL A 70 -20.85 12.23 -0.24
C VAL A 70 -21.47 10.90 0.20
N ARG A 71 -22.69 10.90 0.75
CA ARG A 71 -23.40 9.67 1.14
C ARG A 71 -23.66 8.75 -0.05
N ALA A 72 -24.06 9.30 -1.20
CA ALA A 72 -24.28 8.53 -2.41
C ALA A 72 -22.98 7.85 -2.89
N HIS A 73 -21.87 8.57 -2.83
CA HIS A 73 -20.54 8.02 -3.13
C HIS A 73 -20.15 6.89 -2.17
N VAL A 74 -20.29 7.12 -0.85
CA VAL A 74 -19.98 6.11 0.18
C VAL A 74 -20.84 4.86 0.02
N GLU A 75 -22.12 5.00 -0.34
CA GLU A 75 -22.98 3.85 -0.61
C GLU A 75 -22.51 3.07 -1.84
N ALA A 76 -22.10 3.75 -2.92
CA ALA A 76 -21.55 3.10 -4.10
C ALA A 76 -20.25 2.34 -3.79
N GLU A 77 -19.33 2.94 -3.02
CA GLU A 77 -18.09 2.27 -2.60
C GLU A 77 -18.34 1.12 -1.62
N ARG A 78 -19.33 1.24 -0.73
CA ARG A 78 -19.75 0.17 0.17
C ARG A 78 -20.25 -1.03 -0.61
N LEU A 79 -21.08 -0.83 -1.64
CA LEU A 79 -21.54 -1.94 -2.49
C LEU A 79 -20.38 -2.62 -3.22
N ARG A 80 -19.40 -1.85 -3.72
CA ARG A 80 -18.18 -2.42 -4.33
C ARG A 80 -17.31 -3.16 -3.32
N ALA A 81 -17.11 -2.62 -2.12
CA ALA A 81 -16.37 -3.27 -1.05
C ALA A 81 -17.05 -4.57 -0.60
N ALA A 82 -18.39 -4.62 -0.63
CA ALA A 82 -19.16 -5.81 -0.31
C ALA A 82 -18.86 -6.98 -1.29
N GLU A 83 -18.51 -6.68 -2.55
CA GLU A 83 -18.14 -7.70 -3.53
C GLU A 83 -16.86 -8.45 -3.15
N MET A 84 -16.01 -7.86 -2.31
CA MET A 84 -14.80 -8.51 -1.80
C MET A 84 -15.11 -9.60 -0.76
N PHE A 85 -16.33 -9.67 -0.22
CA PHE A 85 -16.71 -10.69 0.78
C PHE A 85 -17.45 -11.88 0.15
N GLU A 86 -17.20 -13.07 0.72
CA GLU A 86 -18.02 -14.28 0.49
C GLU A 86 -19.48 -14.03 0.88
N LYS A 87 -20.41 -14.85 0.39
CA LYS A 87 -21.85 -14.54 0.42
C LYS A 87 -22.38 -14.27 1.83
N GLU A 88 -22.07 -15.11 2.81
CA GLU A 88 -22.57 -14.93 4.18
C GLU A 88 -22.00 -13.65 4.83
N HIS A 89 -20.70 -13.40 4.68
CA HIS A 89 -20.02 -12.23 5.23
C HIS A 89 -20.39 -10.93 4.50
N ARG A 90 -20.79 -11.03 3.24
CA ARG A 90 -21.31 -9.90 2.45
C ARG A 90 -22.63 -9.42 3.01
N GLU A 91 -23.55 -10.33 3.32
CA GLU A 91 -24.85 -9.99 3.93
C GLU A 91 -24.65 -9.35 5.30
N GLU A 92 -23.75 -9.89 6.11
CA GLU A 92 -23.37 -9.31 7.40
C GLU A 92 -22.76 -7.91 7.27
N TYR A 93 -21.74 -7.74 6.41
CA TYR A 93 -21.12 -6.44 6.12
C TYR A 93 -22.15 -5.40 5.66
N LEU A 94 -23.05 -5.80 4.76
CA LEU A 94 -24.13 -4.95 4.26
C LEU A 94 -25.22 -4.69 5.30
N SER A 95 -25.31 -5.46 6.39
CA SER A 95 -26.23 -5.18 7.49
C SER A 95 -25.75 -4.04 8.40
N PHE A 96 -24.43 -3.78 8.42
CA PHE A 96 -23.86 -2.79 9.33
C PHE A 96 -24.15 -1.36 8.89
N LYS A 97 -24.44 -0.52 9.88
CA LYS A 97 -24.45 0.92 9.70
C LYS A 97 -23.03 1.45 9.81
N LEU A 98 -22.37 1.68 8.68
CA LEU A 98 -20.96 2.06 8.60
C LEU A 98 -20.74 3.57 8.42
N GLU A 99 -21.79 4.38 8.43
CA GLU A 99 -21.72 5.84 8.30
C GLU A 99 -22.90 6.52 9.00
N GLY A 100 -22.79 7.83 9.20
CA GLY A 100 -23.84 8.69 9.77
C GLY A 100 -23.86 10.06 9.12
N ILE A 101 -23.58 10.15 7.82
CA ILE A 101 -23.30 11.38 7.06
C ILE A 101 -24.50 12.32 7.05
N LEU A 102 -25.70 11.77 6.91
CA LEU A 102 -26.93 12.56 6.86
C LEU A 102 -27.60 12.73 8.22
N ASP A 103 -27.17 11.93 9.21
CA ASP A 103 -27.66 11.96 10.59
C ASP A 103 -26.94 13.04 11.39
N ALA A 104 -25.60 13.08 11.29
CA ALA A 104 -24.80 14.07 11.98
C ALA A 104 -25.18 15.47 11.51
N PRO A 105 -25.33 16.47 12.39
CA PRO A 105 -25.59 17.85 11.97
C PRO A 105 -24.41 18.43 11.16
N ILE A 106 -23.17 18.01 11.48
CA ILE A 106 -21.94 18.52 10.88
C ILE A 106 -21.05 17.36 10.43
N ASN A 107 -20.47 17.50 9.23
CA ASN A 107 -19.38 16.67 8.77
C ASN A 107 -18.09 17.48 8.68
N LEU A 108 -16.94 16.84 8.91
CA LEU A 108 -15.62 17.45 8.74
C LEU A 108 -14.80 16.64 7.74
N CYS A 109 -14.34 17.28 6.67
CA CYS A 109 -13.27 16.72 5.85
C CYS A 109 -11.93 17.27 6.37
N VAL A 110 -11.17 16.42 7.06
CA VAL A 110 -9.82 16.75 7.52
C VAL A 110 -8.83 16.38 6.42
N THR A 111 -8.08 17.35 5.95
CA THR A 111 -7.15 17.21 4.83
C THR A 111 -5.72 17.46 5.25
N CYS A 112 -4.75 17.10 4.42
CA CYS A 112 -3.32 17.31 4.62
C CYS A 112 -2.73 18.03 3.41
N ASP A 113 -2.12 19.19 3.64
CA ASP A 113 -1.28 19.92 2.69
C ASP A 113 0.19 19.53 2.94
N GLN A 114 0.69 18.59 2.14
CA GLN A 114 2.07 18.12 2.25
C GLN A 114 3.11 19.15 1.80
N GLU A 115 2.69 20.16 1.03
CA GLU A 115 3.55 21.20 0.49
C GLU A 115 3.54 22.46 1.35
N ARG A 116 2.77 22.47 2.44
CA ARG A 116 2.76 23.59 3.38
C ARG A 116 4.18 23.87 3.86
N PHE A 117 4.59 25.13 3.70
CA PHE A 117 5.95 25.62 3.97
C PHE A 117 7.05 25.08 3.02
N GLY A 118 6.68 24.62 1.83
CA GLY A 118 7.61 24.20 0.77
C GLY A 118 8.19 22.79 0.98
N PRO A 119 9.13 22.33 0.15
CA PRO A 119 9.62 20.95 0.18
C PRO A 119 10.52 20.63 1.38
N ALA A 120 11.12 21.65 2.02
CA ALA A 120 12.11 21.48 3.07
C ALA A 120 11.50 21.68 4.46
N VAL A 121 10.88 20.63 5.00
CA VAL A 121 10.35 20.64 6.37
C VAL A 121 11.06 19.60 7.21
N ILE A 122 11.53 20.02 8.39
CA ILE A 122 12.28 19.19 9.34
C ILE A 122 11.50 17.91 9.63
N GLY A 123 12.12 16.76 9.38
CA GLY A 123 11.53 15.43 9.61
C GLY A 123 10.64 14.88 8.48
N ARG A 124 10.22 15.72 7.53
CA ARG A 124 9.40 15.29 6.37
C ARG A 124 10.24 14.94 5.14
N ASN A 125 11.43 15.52 5.02
CA ASN A 125 12.31 15.34 3.86
C ASN A 125 12.69 13.86 3.59
N THR A 126 12.71 13.03 4.63
CA THR A 126 13.05 11.60 4.53
C THR A 126 11.84 10.67 4.64
N ILE A 127 10.75 11.14 5.25
CA ILE A 127 9.49 10.38 5.40
C ILE A 127 8.32 11.32 5.12
N PRO A 128 7.94 11.51 3.84
CA PRO A 128 6.89 12.45 3.44
C PRO A 128 5.53 12.22 4.13
N GLU A 129 5.20 10.96 4.44
CA GLU A 129 3.95 10.52 5.06
C GLU A 129 3.76 11.08 6.48
N THR A 130 4.83 11.54 7.13
CA THR A 130 4.76 12.17 8.46
C THR A 130 3.82 13.36 8.54
N ALA A 131 3.55 14.04 7.41
CA ALA A 131 2.51 15.07 7.34
C ALA A 131 1.09 14.48 7.52
N VAL A 132 0.82 13.34 6.90
CA VAL A 132 -0.46 12.62 7.06
C VAL A 132 -0.56 12.07 8.49
N TYR A 133 0.53 11.52 9.04
CA TYR A 133 0.55 11.04 10.43
C TYR A 133 0.26 12.16 11.43
N SER A 134 0.86 13.34 11.22
CA SER A 134 0.57 14.54 12.00
C SER A 134 -0.93 14.92 11.94
N THR A 135 -1.53 14.78 10.76
CA THR A 135 -2.97 15.01 10.56
C THR A 135 -3.83 14.00 11.31
N CYS A 136 -3.44 12.72 11.34
CA CYS A 136 -4.12 11.69 12.15
C CYS A 136 -4.05 12.00 13.66
N CYS A 137 -2.92 12.53 14.15
CA CYS A 137 -2.82 12.98 15.54
C CYS A 137 -3.79 14.13 15.85
N ALA A 138 -3.99 15.07 14.91
CA ALA A 138 -4.99 16.13 15.05
C ALA A 138 -6.42 15.57 15.11
N VAL A 139 -6.75 14.59 14.25
CA VAL A 139 -8.04 13.88 14.29
C VAL A 139 -8.25 13.19 15.64
N GLN A 140 -7.22 12.52 16.18
CA GLN A 140 -7.34 11.83 17.46
C GLN A 140 -7.56 12.79 18.63
N ASN A 141 -6.90 13.95 18.64
CA ASN A 141 -7.16 15.01 19.64
C ASN A 141 -8.60 15.53 19.55
N LEU A 142 -9.09 15.81 18.32
CA LEU A 142 -10.47 16.21 18.08
C LEU A 142 -11.44 15.19 18.66
N TRP A 143 -11.21 13.90 18.41
CA TRP A 143 -12.08 12.81 18.85
C TRP A 143 -12.18 12.72 20.39
N LEU A 144 -11.05 12.89 21.08
CA LEU A 144 -11.01 12.87 22.55
C LEU A 144 -11.69 14.11 23.14
N ALA A 145 -11.44 15.29 22.57
CA ALA A 145 -12.10 16.52 22.99
C ALA A 145 -13.62 16.45 22.76
N ALA A 146 -14.05 15.96 21.60
CA ALA A 146 -15.46 15.74 21.30
C ALA A 146 -16.12 14.82 22.32
N ARG A 147 -15.45 13.71 22.70
CA ARG A 147 -15.98 12.82 23.76
C ARG A 147 -16.14 13.55 25.10
N ALA A 148 -15.22 14.44 25.46
CA ALA A 148 -15.31 15.23 26.70
C ALA A 148 -16.46 16.26 26.66
N GLU A 149 -16.77 16.79 25.47
CA GLU A 149 -17.89 17.70 25.21
C GLU A 149 -19.25 16.98 25.04
N GLY A 150 -19.29 15.65 25.16
CA GLY A 150 -20.50 14.85 24.97
C GLY A 150 -20.89 14.63 23.50
N LEU A 151 -19.99 14.91 22.57
CA LEU A 151 -20.17 14.69 21.14
C LEU A 151 -19.65 13.32 20.71
N GLY A 152 -20.41 12.66 19.84
CA GLY A 152 -19.95 11.52 19.05
C GLY A 152 -19.12 11.99 17.87
N VAL A 153 -18.16 11.15 17.46
CA VAL A 153 -17.44 11.30 16.20
C VAL A 153 -17.41 9.93 15.51
N GLY A 154 -17.65 9.93 14.21
CA GLY A 154 -17.60 8.73 13.37
C GLY A 154 -16.71 8.91 12.15
N TRP A 155 -15.72 8.03 11.94
CA TRP A 155 -14.83 8.12 10.78
C TRP A 155 -15.37 7.30 9.60
N VAL A 156 -15.65 7.93 8.47
CA VAL A 156 -16.02 7.26 7.22
C VAL A 156 -14.82 7.20 6.27
N SER A 157 -14.41 5.99 5.90
CA SER A 157 -13.27 5.73 5.00
C SER A 157 -13.60 4.81 3.82
N ILE A 158 -14.87 4.41 3.66
CA ILE A 158 -15.36 3.66 2.51
C ILE A 158 -15.66 4.69 1.40
N LEU A 159 -14.60 5.28 0.87
CA LEU A 159 -14.67 6.37 -0.11
C LEU A 159 -13.42 6.41 -0.99
N ASP A 160 -13.59 6.75 -2.26
CA ASP A 160 -12.50 7.20 -3.13
C ASP A 160 -12.10 8.67 -2.82
N PRO A 161 -10.82 8.97 -2.56
CA PRO A 161 -10.35 10.33 -2.31
C PRO A 161 -10.54 11.29 -3.49
N GLY A 162 -10.46 10.84 -4.74
CA GLY A 162 -10.63 11.67 -5.93
C GLY A 162 -12.06 12.18 -6.11
N ALA A 163 -13.04 11.30 -5.89
CA ALA A 163 -14.45 11.68 -5.88
C ALA A 163 -14.75 12.67 -4.74
N LEU A 164 -14.19 12.42 -3.55
CA LEU A 164 -14.35 13.34 -2.41
C LEU A 164 -13.77 14.72 -2.71
N ARG A 165 -12.61 14.80 -3.39
CA ARG A 165 -12.05 16.07 -3.85
C ARG A 165 -12.98 16.81 -4.80
N THR A 166 -13.56 16.10 -5.75
CA THR A 166 -14.49 16.66 -6.74
C THR A 166 -15.73 17.24 -6.05
N ILE A 167 -16.36 16.47 -5.15
CA ILE A 167 -17.56 16.89 -4.41
C ILE A 167 -17.29 18.14 -3.55
N LEU A 168 -16.13 18.20 -2.90
CA LEU A 168 -15.80 19.25 -1.92
C LEU A 168 -14.94 20.39 -2.48
N GLY A 169 -14.60 20.37 -3.77
CA GLY A 169 -13.73 21.37 -4.39
C GLY A 169 -12.31 21.41 -3.82
N ILE A 170 -11.77 20.26 -3.39
CA ILE A 170 -10.43 20.16 -2.79
C ILE A 170 -9.38 20.06 -3.91
N PRO A 171 -8.31 20.88 -3.90
CA PRO A 171 -7.26 20.82 -4.92
C PRO A 171 -6.52 19.48 -4.97
N ASP A 172 -6.01 19.09 -6.14
CA ASP A 172 -5.34 17.79 -6.36
C ASP A 172 -4.07 17.55 -5.51
N ARG A 173 -3.42 18.62 -5.05
CA ARG A 173 -2.27 18.49 -4.14
C ARG A 173 -2.66 18.20 -2.68
N ILE A 174 -3.91 18.48 -2.31
CA ILE A 174 -4.41 18.36 -0.94
C ILE A 174 -4.98 16.98 -0.72
N ILE A 175 -4.49 16.26 0.28
CA ILE A 175 -4.88 14.86 0.55
C ILE A 175 -6.04 14.85 1.53
N PRO A 176 -7.24 14.34 1.17
CA PRO A 176 -8.27 14.03 2.17
C PRO A 176 -7.77 12.91 3.08
N VAL A 177 -7.68 13.16 4.38
CA VAL A 177 -7.20 12.18 5.37
C VAL A 177 -8.37 11.51 6.07
N ALA A 178 -9.34 12.29 6.56
CA ALA A 178 -10.49 11.77 7.28
C ALA A 178 -11.78 12.48 6.86
N TYR A 179 -12.87 11.73 6.71
CA TYR A 179 -14.21 12.28 6.62
C TYR A 179 -14.97 11.89 7.89
N LEU A 180 -15.24 12.87 8.74
CA LEU A 180 -15.80 12.67 10.08
C LEU A 180 -17.25 13.13 10.12
N CYS A 181 -18.11 12.35 10.77
CA CYS A 181 -19.46 12.76 11.17
C CYS A 181 -19.39 13.19 12.64
N VAL A 182 -19.94 14.35 12.99
CA VAL A 182 -19.87 14.91 14.35
C VAL A 182 -21.25 15.38 14.78
N GLY A 183 -21.67 14.99 16.00
CA GLY A 183 -23.00 15.33 16.52
C GLY A 183 -23.20 14.85 17.95
N PHE A 184 -24.28 15.31 18.57
CA PHE A 184 -24.76 14.69 19.81
C PHE A 184 -25.24 13.27 19.56
N VAL A 185 -25.22 12.43 20.59
CA VAL A 185 -25.61 11.03 20.52
C VAL A 185 -26.51 10.68 21.70
N GLU A 186 -27.43 9.75 21.50
CA GLU A 186 -28.32 9.29 22.57
C GLU A 186 -27.56 8.62 23.72
N SER A 187 -26.55 7.82 23.38
CA SER A 187 -25.68 7.16 24.35
C SER A 187 -24.33 6.79 23.72
N PHE A 188 -23.34 6.51 24.58
CA PHE A 188 -22.07 5.92 24.17
C PHE A 188 -22.08 4.44 24.56
N PRO A 189 -22.00 3.51 23.58
CA PRO A 189 -21.92 2.09 23.88
C PRO A 189 -20.71 1.73 24.75
N GLU A 190 -20.85 0.74 25.63
CA GLU A 190 -19.74 0.29 26.48
C GLU A 190 -18.62 -0.40 25.71
N ARG A 191 -18.87 -0.94 24.52
CA ARG A 191 -17.87 -1.60 23.66
C ARG A 191 -17.95 -1.12 22.22
N PRO A 192 -16.89 -1.24 21.41
CA PRO A 192 -16.95 -0.95 19.98
C PRO A 192 -18.00 -1.80 19.27
N MET A 193 -18.74 -1.20 18.34
CA MET A 193 -19.80 -1.88 17.58
C MET A 193 -19.33 -3.19 16.93
N LEU A 194 -18.20 -3.16 16.22
CA LEU A 194 -17.64 -4.33 15.54
C LEU A 194 -17.15 -5.42 16.51
N GLU A 195 -16.77 -5.05 17.73
CA GLU A 195 -16.43 -6.02 18.79
C GLU A 195 -17.70 -6.70 19.31
N THR A 196 -18.75 -5.92 19.55
CA THR A 196 -20.07 -6.43 19.97
C THR A 196 -20.72 -7.32 18.90
N MET A 197 -20.52 -6.99 17.63
CA MET A 197 -21.01 -7.75 16.48
C MET A 197 -20.16 -8.98 16.17
N GLY A 198 -19.00 -9.16 16.82
CA GLY A 198 -18.13 -10.32 16.58
C GLY A 198 -17.31 -10.24 15.29
N TRP A 199 -17.27 -9.08 14.61
CA TRP A 199 -16.57 -8.92 13.34
C TRP A 199 -15.06 -9.17 13.46
N LEU A 200 -14.43 -8.64 14.52
CA LEU A 200 -13.03 -8.91 14.87
C LEU A 200 -12.84 -8.93 16.39
N PRO A 201 -11.97 -9.82 16.92
CA PRO A 201 -11.65 -9.81 18.34
C PRO A 201 -10.68 -8.67 18.69
N ARG A 202 -10.73 -8.22 19.96
CA ARG A 202 -9.71 -7.34 20.51
C ARG A 202 -8.44 -8.14 20.79
N LEU A 203 -7.31 -7.69 20.23
CA LEU A 203 -6.01 -8.31 20.50
C LEU A 203 -5.55 -8.03 21.94
N PRO A 204 -4.96 -9.02 22.64
CA PRO A 204 -4.28 -8.78 23.91
C PRO A 204 -3.10 -7.83 23.74
N LEU A 205 -2.95 -6.84 24.63
CA LEU A 205 -1.92 -5.81 24.52
C LEU A 205 -0.50 -6.41 24.46
N GLN A 206 -0.24 -7.48 25.19
CA GLN A 206 1.07 -8.14 25.23
C GLN A 206 1.48 -8.77 23.89
N GLU A 207 0.54 -9.03 22.97
CA GLU A 207 0.86 -9.58 21.64
C GLU A 207 1.40 -8.52 20.68
N VAL A 208 1.19 -7.24 20.98
CA VAL A 208 1.64 -6.10 20.16
C VAL A 208 2.78 -5.31 20.82
N VAL A 209 3.38 -5.84 21.89
CA VAL A 209 4.55 -5.25 22.56
C VAL A 209 5.77 -6.14 22.37
N PHE A 210 6.84 -5.58 21.83
CA PHE A 210 8.12 -6.26 21.63
C PHE A 210 9.25 -5.53 22.36
N HIS A 211 10.32 -6.25 22.72
CA HIS A 211 11.48 -5.68 23.41
C HIS A 211 12.69 -5.58 22.47
N ASP A 212 13.14 -4.37 22.18
CA ASP A 212 14.29 -4.01 21.33
C ASP A 212 14.21 -4.42 19.85
N ARG A 213 13.68 -5.61 19.54
CA ARG A 213 13.60 -6.18 18.19
C ARG A 213 12.20 -6.68 17.88
N TRP A 214 11.86 -6.71 16.60
CA TRP A 214 10.61 -7.30 16.14
C TRP A 214 10.48 -8.75 16.62
N ALA A 215 9.29 -9.12 17.11
CA ALA A 215 8.96 -10.43 17.66
C ALA A 215 9.74 -10.85 18.94
N ALA A 216 10.63 -10.02 19.47
CA ALA A 216 11.30 -10.31 20.74
C ALA A 216 10.36 -10.06 21.92
N ARG A 217 10.28 -11.02 22.85
CA ARG A 217 9.34 -10.94 23.99
C ARG A 217 9.69 -9.81 24.96
N PRO A 218 8.68 -9.16 25.57
CA PRO A 218 8.88 -8.23 26.68
C PRO A 218 9.65 -8.85 27.86
N ARG A 219 10.34 -8.01 28.63
CA ARG A 219 10.93 -8.45 29.91
C ARG A 219 9.84 -9.01 30.85
N PRO A 220 10.14 -10.01 31.70
CA PRO A 220 9.12 -10.70 32.49
C PRO A 220 8.31 -9.80 33.44
N ASP A 221 8.93 -8.77 34.00
CA ASP A 221 8.29 -7.76 34.84
C ASP A 221 7.28 -6.90 34.05
N LEU A 222 7.67 -6.45 32.86
CA LEU A 222 6.80 -5.69 31.97
C LEU A 222 5.63 -6.56 31.48
N LEU A 223 5.89 -7.80 31.07
CA LEU A 223 4.85 -8.71 30.62
C LEU A 223 3.77 -8.90 31.70
N ARG A 224 4.17 -9.16 32.95
CA ARG A 224 3.26 -9.27 34.09
C ARG A 224 2.48 -7.98 34.33
N ALA A 225 3.13 -6.82 34.18
CA ALA A 225 2.45 -5.53 34.31
C ALA A 225 1.40 -5.33 33.21
N LEU A 226 1.69 -5.69 31.95
CA LEU A 226 0.74 -5.58 30.84
C LEU A 226 -0.50 -6.46 31.05
N GLU A 227 -0.32 -7.68 31.58
CA GLU A 227 -1.41 -8.62 31.86
C GLU A 227 -2.32 -8.16 33.02
N THR A 228 -1.74 -7.47 34.01
CA THR A 228 -2.42 -7.10 35.26
C THR A 228 -2.93 -5.67 35.31
N SER A 229 -2.37 -4.75 34.52
CA SER A 229 -2.73 -3.33 34.54
C SER A 229 -4.16 -3.10 34.05
N ARG A 230 -4.83 -2.13 34.69
CA ARG A 230 -6.21 -1.72 34.39
C ARG A 230 -6.24 -0.21 34.23
N ILE A 231 -7.03 0.27 33.28
CA ILE A 231 -7.33 1.71 33.19
C ILE A 231 -8.65 1.92 33.93
N ASN A 232 -8.64 2.72 35.00
CA ASN A 232 -9.82 3.02 35.82
C ASN A 232 -10.60 1.78 36.32
N GLY A 233 -9.90 0.66 36.56
CA GLY A 233 -10.49 -0.60 37.05
C GLY A 233 -10.98 -1.55 35.94
N GLU A 234 -11.05 -1.11 34.69
CA GLU A 234 -11.46 -1.94 33.55
C GLU A 234 -10.26 -2.70 32.94
N ARG A 235 -10.46 -3.99 32.62
CA ARG A 235 -9.49 -4.80 31.87
C ARG A 235 -9.41 -4.27 30.44
N ALA A 236 -8.19 -4.15 29.92
CA ALA A 236 -7.98 -3.84 28.50
C ALA A 236 -8.53 -4.95 27.56
N SER A 237 -8.71 -6.16 28.09
CA SER A 237 -9.31 -7.31 27.41
C SER A 237 -10.01 -8.21 28.44
N GLU A 238 -11.33 -8.33 28.37
CA GLU A 238 -12.01 -9.53 28.88
C GLU A 238 -12.00 -10.57 27.76
N ASP A 239 -11.75 -11.83 28.11
CA ASP A 239 -11.62 -12.97 27.19
C ASP A 239 -12.92 -13.20 26.40
N VAL A 240 -13.06 -12.50 25.28
CA VAL A 240 -13.95 -12.91 24.20
C VAL A 240 -13.17 -13.94 23.40
N ARG A 241 -13.67 -15.18 23.37
CA ARG A 241 -13.10 -16.23 22.51
C ARG A 241 -12.93 -15.68 21.09
N PRO A 242 -11.78 -15.83 20.44
CA PRO A 242 -11.59 -15.33 19.09
C PRO A 242 -12.62 -15.99 18.19
N GLN A 243 -13.57 -15.20 17.69
CA GLN A 243 -14.36 -15.58 16.52
C GLN A 243 -13.46 -15.39 15.30
N THR A 244 -13.53 -16.33 14.36
CA THR A 244 -12.77 -16.29 13.12
C THR A 244 -13.16 -15.03 12.35
N PRO A 245 -12.20 -14.16 11.95
CA PRO A 245 -12.50 -13.00 11.11
C PRO A 245 -13.27 -13.39 9.84
N PRO A 246 -14.17 -12.53 9.35
CA PRO A 246 -14.86 -12.74 8.09
C PRO A 246 -13.85 -12.81 6.95
N ARG A 247 -13.89 -13.91 6.19
CA ARG A 247 -13.04 -14.10 5.01
C ARG A 247 -13.60 -13.27 3.85
N ALA A 248 -12.81 -12.30 3.40
CA ALA A 248 -12.94 -11.76 2.05
C ALA A 248 -12.56 -12.88 1.05
N HIS A 249 -13.15 -12.89 -0.14
CA HIS A 249 -12.93 -13.86 -1.22
C HIS A 249 -11.43 -14.18 -1.33
N SER A 250 -11.06 -15.34 -0.78
CA SER A 250 -9.78 -15.98 -1.02
C SER A 250 -10.09 -17.22 -1.82
N THR A 251 -9.68 -17.22 -3.08
CA THR A 251 -9.53 -18.45 -3.86
C THR A 251 -8.50 -19.33 -3.15
N ASP A 252 -8.97 -20.32 -2.38
CA ASP A 252 -8.47 -21.71 -2.31
C ASP A 252 -8.71 -22.36 -0.92
N ASP A 253 -9.39 -23.50 -0.92
CA ASP A 253 -9.51 -24.50 0.16
C ASP A 253 -8.61 -25.69 -0.27
N GLU A 254 -7.72 -26.31 0.51
CA GLU A 254 -7.99 -27.08 1.73
C GLU A 254 -6.65 -27.50 2.44
N ARG A 255 -6.71 -27.63 3.77
CA ARG A 255 -5.86 -28.41 4.73
C ARG A 255 -4.72 -27.74 5.53
N SER A 256 -5.07 -27.43 6.80
CA SER A 256 -4.26 -27.42 8.05
C SER A 256 -2.86 -26.76 8.06
N GLY A 257 -2.76 -25.62 8.75
CA GLY A 257 -1.50 -24.95 9.12
C GLY A 257 -1.59 -23.45 8.84
N LYS A 258 -1.13 -22.58 9.76
CA LYS A 258 -1.10 -21.13 9.53
C LYS A 258 -0.30 -20.83 8.24
N VAL A 259 -0.93 -20.35 7.18
CA VAL A 259 -0.23 -19.95 5.93
C VAL A 259 0.07 -18.46 5.99
N GLU A 260 1.36 -18.15 6.19
CA GLU A 260 1.89 -16.81 5.92
C GLU A 260 1.52 -16.38 4.48
N PRO A 261 1.31 -15.08 4.20
CA PRO A 261 1.10 -14.63 2.82
C PRO A 261 2.23 -15.20 1.95
N LEU A 262 1.87 -15.94 0.90
CA LEU A 262 2.81 -16.65 0.03
C LEU A 262 3.82 -15.66 -0.57
N ARG A 263 4.98 -15.55 0.09
CA ARG A 263 6.16 -14.86 -0.45
C ARG A 263 6.81 -15.80 -1.45
N LYS A 264 6.27 -15.80 -2.68
CA LYS A 264 6.88 -16.48 -3.83
C LYS A 264 7.53 -15.47 -4.78
N GLY A 265 8.60 -15.91 -5.42
CA GLY A 265 9.25 -15.24 -6.54
C GLY A 265 8.29 -15.20 -7.72
N LEU A 266 8.07 -14.00 -8.25
CA LEU A 266 7.12 -13.72 -9.32
C LEU A 266 7.78 -13.87 -10.70
N LEU A 267 7.02 -14.36 -11.67
CA LEU A 267 7.35 -14.31 -13.09
C LEU A 267 6.58 -13.15 -13.75
N LEU A 268 7.31 -12.17 -14.28
CA LEU A 268 6.75 -11.01 -14.96
C LEU A 268 7.10 -11.06 -16.45
N VAL A 269 6.15 -10.72 -17.31
CA VAL A 269 6.35 -10.62 -18.77
C VAL A 269 5.99 -9.21 -19.23
N TYR A 270 6.98 -8.49 -19.76
CA TYR A 270 6.80 -7.20 -20.41
C TYR A 270 6.93 -7.35 -21.92
N THR A 271 5.80 -7.33 -22.62
CA THR A 271 5.73 -7.55 -24.07
C THR A 271 5.06 -6.41 -24.82
N GLY A 272 4.84 -6.57 -26.13
CA GLY A 272 4.17 -5.60 -26.98
C GLY A 272 5.10 -4.74 -27.86
N GLN A 273 4.47 -4.00 -28.76
CA GLN A 273 5.14 -3.23 -29.83
C GLN A 273 5.67 -1.86 -29.39
N GLY A 274 5.25 -1.37 -28.22
CA GLY A 274 5.68 -0.11 -27.64
C GLY A 274 7.08 -0.17 -27.01
N LYS A 275 7.68 1.00 -26.79
CA LYS A 275 8.92 1.15 -26.01
C LYS A 275 8.64 1.06 -24.51
N GLY A 276 9.69 0.74 -23.73
CA GLY A 276 9.66 0.77 -22.27
C GLY A 276 9.82 -0.58 -21.56
N LYS A 277 9.84 -1.71 -22.29
CA LYS A 277 9.85 -3.07 -21.70
C LYS A 277 11.09 -3.29 -20.84
N THR A 278 12.27 -3.10 -21.43
CA THR A 278 13.55 -3.15 -20.74
C THR A 278 13.64 -2.09 -19.65
N THR A 279 13.16 -0.86 -19.89
CA THR A 279 13.14 0.21 -18.89
C THR A 279 12.34 -0.18 -17.64
N ALA A 280 11.18 -0.81 -17.80
CA ALA A 280 10.36 -1.31 -16.70
C ALA A 280 11.08 -2.43 -15.93
N ALA A 281 11.76 -3.34 -16.65
CA ALA A 281 12.57 -4.39 -16.02
C ALA A 281 13.76 -3.81 -15.23
N LEU A 282 14.46 -2.81 -15.77
CA LEU A 282 15.56 -2.13 -15.08
C LEU A 282 15.09 -1.33 -13.86
N GLY A 283 13.87 -0.78 -13.88
CA GLY A 283 13.24 -0.19 -12.70
C GLY A 283 13.09 -1.20 -11.54
N ILE A 284 12.83 -2.48 -11.84
CA ILE A 284 12.81 -3.55 -10.83
C ILE A 284 14.23 -3.84 -10.34
N VAL A 285 15.21 -3.91 -11.25
CA VAL A 285 16.63 -4.11 -10.91
C VAL A 285 17.10 -3.06 -9.90
N PHE A 286 16.82 -1.77 -10.15
CA PHE A 286 17.22 -0.70 -9.23
C PHE A 286 16.53 -0.77 -7.87
N ARG A 287 15.24 -1.14 -7.82
CA ARG A 287 14.55 -1.36 -6.54
C ARG A 287 15.19 -2.49 -5.75
N ALA A 288 15.48 -3.62 -6.40
CA ALA A 288 16.10 -4.77 -5.74
C ALA A 288 17.51 -4.45 -5.23
N LEU A 289 18.33 -3.75 -6.03
CA LEU A 289 19.64 -3.24 -5.60
C LEU A 289 19.52 -2.28 -4.41
N GLY A 290 18.52 -1.39 -4.40
CA GLY A 290 18.25 -0.47 -3.29
C GLY A 290 17.92 -1.18 -1.96
N HIS A 291 17.45 -2.42 -2.03
CA HIS A 291 17.24 -3.30 -0.87
C HIS A 291 18.45 -4.21 -0.55
N GLY A 292 19.57 -4.04 -1.25
CA GLY A 292 20.79 -4.81 -1.04
C GLY A 292 20.77 -6.22 -1.64
N PHE A 293 19.80 -6.53 -2.51
CA PHE A 293 19.74 -7.84 -3.17
C PHE A 293 20.71 -7.92 -4.35
N ARG A 294 21.20 -9.14 -4.60
CA ARG A 294 21.93 -9.45 -5.83
C ARG A 294 20.94 -9.69 -6.96
N VAL A 295 21.28 -9.17 -8.14
CA VAL A 295 20.43 -9.23 -9.33
C VAL A 295 21.26 -9.54 -10.55
N ALA A 296 20.64 -10.22 -11.52
CA ALA A 296 21.26 -10.49 -12.81
C ALA A 296 20.39 -10.01 -13.96
N VAL A 297 21.03 -9.51 -15.01
CA VAL A 297 20.41 -9.20 -16.31
C VAL A 297 21.15 -9.99 -17.37
N VAL A 298 20.43 -10.81 -18.12
CA VAL A 298 20.93 -11.55 -19.28
C VAL A 298 20.25 -10.99 -20.51
N GLN A 299 21.02 -10.33 -21.37
CA GLN A 299 20.53 -9.70 -22.59
C GLN A 299 20.75 -10.59 -23.80
N PHE A 300 19.66 -10.98 -24.46
CA PHE A 300 19.65 -11.90 -25.61
C PHE A 300 19.81 -11.20 -26.96
N ILE A 301 19.55 -9.90 -27.05
CA ILE A 301 19.80 -9.10 -28.25
C ILE A 301 20.71 -7.92 -27.92
N LYS A 302 21.79 -7.77 -28.70
CA LYS A 302 22.69 -6.62 -28.61
C LYS A 302 22.40 -5.60 -29.72
N GLY A 303 22.02 -4.38 -29.35
CA GLY A 303 22.10 -3.24 -30.27
C GLY A 303 23.56 -2.86 -30.56
N LYS A 304 23.85 -2.27 -31.72
CA LYS A 304 25.19 -1.75 -32.07
C LYS A 304 25.70 -0.65 -31.11
N TRP A 305 24.83 -0.12 -30.27
CA TRP A 305 25.06 1.05 -29.42
C TRP A 305 25.51 0.62 -28.03
N LYS A 306 26.48 1.34 -27.45
CA LYS A 306 26.83 1.19 -26.04
C LYS A 306 25.74 1.93 -25.24
N THR A 307 24.86 1.19 -24.58
CA THR A 307 23.76 1.82 -23.83
C THR A 307 24.23 2.31 -22.46
N GLY A 308 23.65 3.40 -21.97
CA GLY A 308 23.96 4.00 -20.68
C GLY A 308 23.77 3.04 -19.52
N GLU A 309 22.78 2.14 -19.58
CA GLU A 309 22.50 1.18 -18.51
C GLU A 309 23.60 0.13 -18.39
N ARG A 310 24.21 -0.28 -19.52
CA ARG A 310 25.38 -1.16 -19.50
C ARG A 310 26.60 -0.48 -18.89
N VAL A 311 26.86 0.78 -19.27
CA VAL A 311 27.98 1.55 -18.72
C VAL A 311 27.82 1.69 -17.21
N LEU A 312 26.60 1.99 -16.75
CA LEU A 312 26.30 2.13 -15.33
C LEU A 312 26.43 0.78 -14.60
N ALA A 313 26.01 -0.32 -15.22
CA ALA A 313 26.05 -1.64 -14.59
C ALA A 313 27.45 -2.07 -14.14
N GLU A 314 28.50 -1.67 -14.87
CA GLU A 314 29.90 -1.94 -14.51
C GLU A 314 30.31 -1.28 -13.17
N THR A 315 29.56 -0.28 -12.72
CA THR A 315 29.84 0.47 -11.48
C THR A 315 28.97 0.05 -10.30
N LEU A 316 27.95 -0.79 -10.52
CA LEU A 316 26.95 -1.13 -9.50
C LEU A 316 27.28 -2.45 -8.80
N PRO A 317 27.66 -2.44 -7.52
CA PRO A 317 27.91 -3.67 -6.77
C PRO A 317 26.61 -4.48 -6.64
N GLY A 318 26.71 -5.80 -6.83
CA GLY A 318 25.57 -6.72 -6.72
C GLY A 318 24.76 -6.89 -8.01
N LEU A 319 25.06 -6.13 -9.08
CA LEU A 319 24.49 -6.32 -10.41
C LEU A 319 25.43 -7.16 -11.29
N THR A 320 24.95 -8.29 -11.77
CA THR A 320 25.60 -9.08 -12.82
C THR A 320 24.93 -8.78 -14.15
N PHE A 321 25.58 -8.05 -15.06
CA PHE A 321 25.02 -7.72 -16.37
C PHE A 321 25.76 -8.47 -17.48
N LEU A 322 25.09 -9.44 -18.09
CA LEU A 322 25.64 -10.27 -19.16
C LEU A 322 25.02 -9.85 -20.50
N VAL A 323 25.87 -9.41 -21.41
CA VAL A 323 25.49 -9.16 -22.81
C VAL A 323 26.13 -10.24 -23.65
N MET A 324 25.30 -11.11 -24.22
CA MET A 324 25.77 -12.23 -25.04
C MET A 324 25.46 -11.92 -26.52
N GLY A 325 26.45 -12.13 -27.39
CA GLY A 325 26.38 -11.83 -28.83
C GLY A 325 27.14 -10.56 -29.26
N HIS A 326 27.81 -10.60 -30.42
CA HIS A 326 28.57 -9.48 -31.02
C HIS A 326 27.73 -8.69 -32.03
N GLY A 327 26.61 -8.11 -31.58
CA GLY A 327 25.99 -6.94 -32.22
C GLY A 327 25.12 -7.26 -33.43
N PHE A 328 23.82 -7.04 -33.27
CA PHE A 328 22.84 -7.18 -34.32
C PHE A 328 23.05 -6.11 -35.42
N THR A 329 23.46 -6.53 -36.60
CA THR A 329 23.37 -5.75 -37.85
C THR A 329 22.14 -6.23 -38.59
N TRP A 330 21.23 -5.34 -39.01
CA TRP A 330 20.06 -5.64 -39.86
C TRP A 330 20.41 -6.20 -41.27
N GLU A 331 21.63 -6.70 -41.45
CA GLU A 331 22.24 -7.15 -42.72
C GLU A 331 23.19 -8.35 -42.51
N SER A 332 22.96 -9.26 -41.55
CA SER A 332 23.76 -10.50 -41.47
C SER A 332 22.97 -11.73 -41.92
N ASP A 333 23.42 -12.33 -43.03
CA ASP A 333 22.90 -13.57 -43.62
C ASP A 333 23.28 -14.86 -42.86
N ASP A 334 23.77 -14.76 -41.62
CA ASP A 334 24.32 -15.91 -40.89
C ASP A 334 23.54 -16.28 -39.62
N LEU A 335 22.37 -16.90 -39.84
CA LEU A 335 21.46 -17.43 -38.80
C LEU A 335 22.13 -18.46 -37.86
N THR A 336 23.26 -19.06 -38.25
CA THR A 336 23.90 -20.11 -37.46
C THR A 336 24.63 -19.58 -36.23
N TRP A 337 25.18 -18.36 -36.33
CA TRP A 337 25.97 -17.73 -35.28
C TRP A 337 25.09 -17.15 -34.16
N ASP A 338 23.93 -16.60 -34.51
CA ASP A 338 22.95 -16.05 -33.56
C ASP A 338 22.34 -17.12 -32.66
N ARG A 339 22.21 -18.35 -33.15
CA ARG A 339 21.72 -19.49 -32.37
C ARG A 339 22.68 -19.88 -31.25
N SER A 340 23.98 -19.96 -31.52
CA SER A 340 24.97 -20.35 -30.49
C SER A 340 24.99 -19.35 -29.34
N ALA A 341 25.02 -18.05 -29.66
CA ALA A 341 25.00 -16.99 -28.66
C ALA A 341 23.72 -17.02 -27.80
N ALA A 342 22.55 -17.24 -28.42
CA ALA A 342 21.28 -17.38 -27.71
C ALA A 342 21.26 -18.62 -26.79
N VAL A 343 21.81 -19.76 -27.26
CA VAL A 343 21.92 -21.00 -26.47
C VAL A 343 22.87 -20.81 -25.29
N GLU A 344 24.02 -20.16 -25.48
CA GLU A 344 24.97 -19.85 -24.40
C GLU A 344 24.38 -18.87 -23.38
N ALA A 345 23.71 -17.82 -23.85
CA ALA A 345 22.99 -16.87 -22.99
C ALA A 345 21.92 -17.58 -22.16
N TRP A 346 21.19 -18.50 -22.80
CA TRP A 346 20.18 -19.30 -22.12
C TRP A 346 20.79 -20.28 -21.11
N ALA A 347 21.88 -20.96 -21.44
CA ALA A 347 22.61 -21.80 -20.50
C ALA A 347 23.03 -20.99 -19.27
N LYS A 348 23.55 -19.79 -19.46
CA LYS A 348 23.95 -18.93 -18.35
C LYS A 348 22.78 -18.40 -17.54
N ALA A 349 21.67 -18.07 -18.19
CA ALA A 349 20.42 -17.72 -17.51
C ALA A 349 19.92 -18.87 -16.63
N LYS A 350 19.96 -20.11 -17.13
CA LYS A 350 19.59 -21.30 -16.34
C LYS A 350 20.44 -21.44 -15.09
N GLU A 351 21.76 -21.27 -15.20
CA GLU A 351 22.66 -21.29 -14.03
C GLU A 351 22.29 -20.22 -12.99
N LEU A 352 22.09 -18.97 -13.45
CA LEU A 352 21.76 -17.85 -12.58
C LEU A 352 20.42 -18.05 -11.87
N ILE A 353 19.39 -18.52 -12.58
CA ILE A 353 18.09 -18.84 -12.01
C ILE A 353 18.21 -19.99 -11.01
N ALA A 354 18.84 -21.10 -11.40
CA ALA A 354 18.93 -22.32 -10.58
C ALA A 354 19.76 -22.11 -9.31
N SER A 355 20.78 -21.25 -9.34
CA SER A 355 21.63 -20.94 -8.18
C SER A 355 20.86 -20.39 -6.98
N GLY A 356 19.72 -19.72 -7.21
CA GLY A 356 18.97 -19.04 -6.16
C GLY A 356 19.69 -17.86 -5.50
N GLU A 357 20.89 -17.50 -5.97
CA GLU A 357 21.74 -16.44 -5.42
C GLU A 357 21.26 -15.04 -5.76
N GLN A 358 20.56 -14.91 -6.90
CA GLN A 358 19.98 -13.67 -7.39
C GLN A 358 18.53 -13.60 -6.92
N ALA A 359 18.14 -12.49 -6.28
CA ALA A 359 16.73 -12.27 -5.95
C ALA A 359 15.89 -11.99 -7.21
N VAL A 360 16.50 -11.36 -8.22
CA VAL A 360 15.86 -11.05 -9.51
C VAL A 360 16.77 -11.44 -10.66
N VAL A 361 16.23 -12.16 -11.65
CA VAL A 361 16.89 -12.42 -12.94
C VAL A 361 16.04 -11.85 -14.07
N VAL A 362 16.62 -10.92 -14.84
CA VAL A 362 15.98 -10.35 -16.04
C VAL A 362 16.49 -11.09 -17.27
N LEU A 363 15.56 -11.62 -18.06
CA LEU A 363 15.77 -12.24 -19.36
C LEU A 363 15.38 -11.22 -20.42
N ASP A 364 16.30 -10.30 -20.70
CA ASP A 364 16.03 -9.15 -21.57
C ASP A 364 16.03 -9.58 -23.04
N GLU A 365 14.90 -9.31 -23.71
CA GLU A 365 14.64 -9.61 -25.12
C GLU A 365 14.69 -11.11 -25.50
N ILE A 366 14.53 -12.00 -24.52
CA ILE A 366 14.54 -13.47 -24.72
C ILE A 366 13.44 -13.96 -25.68
N THR A 367 12.31 -13.26 -25.75
CA THR A 367 11.18 -13.63 -26.63
C THR A 367 11.59 -13.75 -28.09
N TYR A 368 12.58 -12.98 -28.55
CA TYR A 368 13.12 -13.11 -29.89
C TYR A 368 13.90 -14.41 -30.09
N ALA A 369 14.73 -14.83 -29.13
CA ALA A 369 15.45 -16.10 -29.20
C ALA A 369 14.48 -17.30 -29.30
N ILE A 370 13.33 -17.20 -28.65
CA ILE A 370 12.27 -18.20 -28.76
C ILE A 370 11.55 -18.10 -30.12
N ASN A 371 11.17 -16.90 -30.55
CA ASN A 371 10.45 -16.67 -31.82
C ASN A 371 11.26 -17.07 -33.06
N TYR A 372 12.59 -16.94 -33.01
CA TYR A 372 13.49 -17.40 -34.07
C TYR A 372 13.85 -18.90 -33.97
N GLY A 373 13.34 -19.63 -32.96
CA GLY A 373 13.63 -21.05 -32.76
C GLY A 373 15.07 -21.34 -32.33
N PHE A 374 15.77 -20.35 -31.77
CA PHE A 374 17.14 -20.54 -31.29
C PHE A 374 17.15 -21.32 -29.97
N ILE A 375 16.14 -21.07 -29.12
CA ILE A 375 15.88 -21.81 -27.89
C ILE A 375 14.44 -22.32 -27.87
N GLU A 376 14.25 -23.53 -27.35
CA GLU A 376 12.94 -24.17 -27.29
C GLU A 376 12.08 -23.56 -26.18
N LEU A 377 10.85 -23.15 -26.50
CA LEU A 377 9.89 -22.64 -25.52
C LEU A 377 9.67 -23.63 -24.38
N ALA A 378 9.63 -24.92 -24.68
CA ALA A 378 9.45 -25.97 -23.69
C ALA A 378 10.57 -25.98 -22.62
N ASP A 379 11.83 -25.75 -23.02
CA ASP A 379 12.97 -25.67 -22.09
C ASP A 379 12.88 -24.40 -21.21
N VAL A 380 12.41 -23.29 -21.80
CA VAL A 380 12.15 -22.04 -21.06
C VAL A 380 11.07 -22.25 -20.00
N LEU A 381 9.91 -22.80 -20.38
CA LEU A 381 8.81 -23.06 -19.46
C LEU A 381 9.21 -24.05 -18.35
N ALA A 382 9.95 -25.10 -18.70
CA ALA A 382 10.44 -26.07 -17.72
C ALA A 382 11.38 -25.42 -16.71
N THR A 383 12.33 -24.61 -17.18
CA THR A 383 13.25 -23.87 -16.31
C THR A 383 12.51 -22.89 -15.39
N LEU A 384 11.56 -22.12 -15.94
CA LEU A 384 10.80 -21.14 -15.16
C LEU A 384 9.91 -21.81 -14.10
N ARG A 385 9.36 -22.99 -14.37
CA ARG A 385 8.62 -23.79 -13.39
C ARG A 385 9.52 -24.37 -12.31
N ALA A 386 10.73 -24.79 -12.67
CA ALA A 386 11.69 -25.41 -11.76
C ALA A 386 12.53 -24.41 -10.95
N ARG A 387 12.38 -23.09 -11.17
CA ARG A 387 13.16 -22.07 -10.48
C ARG A 387 12.96 -22.11 -8.96
N PRO A 388 13.97 -21.73 -8.15
CA PRO A 388 13.79 -21.59 -6.71
C PRO A 388 12.63 -20.66 -6.36
N ALA A 389 11.83 -21.05 -5.36
CA ALA A 389 10.55 -20.42 -5.08
C ALA A 389 10.64 -18.94 -4.68
N HIS A 390 11.81 -18.42 -4.32
CA HIS A 390 12.04 -17.02 -3.95
C HIS A 390 12.59 -16.15 -5.10
N VAL A 391 13.01 -16.75 -6.22
CA VAL A 391 13.65 -16.02 -7.33
C VAL A 391 12.59 -15.40 -8.22
N HIS A 392 12.65 -14.08 -8.36
CA HIS A 392 11.86 -13.34 -9.35
C HIS A 392 12.50 -13.45 -10.73
N VAL A 393 11.69 -13.64 -11.77
CA VAL A 393 12.15 -13.63 -13.16
C VAL A 393 11.34 -12.62 -13.96
N VAL A 394 12.02 -11.78 -14.72
CA VAL A 394 11.39 -10.78 -15.60
C VAL A 394 11.77 -11.09 -17.03
N VAL A 395 10.80 -11.37 -17.87
CA VAL A 395 10.95 -11.60 -19.32
C VAL A 395 10.59 -10.32 -20.04
N THR A 396 11.43 -9.90 -21.00
CA THR A 396 11.08 -8.80 -21.90
C THR A 396 11.11 -9.22 -23.36
N GLY A 397 10.40 -8.45 -24.18
CA GLY A 397 10.56 -8.40 -25.62
C GLY A 397 9.25 -8.55 -26.39
N ARG A 398 9.31 -8.59 -27.72
CA ARG A 398 8.10 -8.52 -28.55
C ARG A 398 7.48 -9.89 -28.78
N ASN A 399 6.16 -9.91 -28.93
CA ASN A 399 5.39 -11.11 -29.28
C ASN A 399 5.70 -12.30 -28.34
N ALA A 400 5.53 -12.10 -27.03
CA ALA A 400 5.67 -13.20 -26.07
C ALA A 400 4.65 -14.31 -26.38
N GLN A 401 5.10 -15.56 -26.29
CA GLN A 401 4.30 -16.75 -26.55
C GLN A 401 3.18 -16.90 -25.52
N GLU A 402 2.02 -17.40 -25.94
CA GLU A 402 0.85 -17.53 -25.08
C GLU A 402 1.12 -18.38 -23.84
N ASP A 403 1.78 -19.53 -23.99
CA ASP A 403 2.13 -20.40 -22.87
C ASP A 403 3.05 -19.72 -21.83
N LEU A 404 3.91 -18.80 -22.28
CA LEU A 404 4.77 -18.01 -21.39
C LEU A 404 3.96 -16.97 -20.62
N CYS A 405 2.98 -16.35 -21.27
CA CYS A 405 2.03 -15.43 -20.65
C CYS A 405 1.12 -16.14 -19.64
N VAL A 406 0.66 -17.35 -19.96
CA VAL A 406 -0.16 -18.20 -19.06
C VAL A 406 0.63 -18.61 -17.81
N LEU A 407 1.94 -18.86 -17.95
CA LEU A 407 2.80 -19.20 -16.81
C LEU A 407 3.10 -17.98 -15.91
N ALA A 408 3.02 -16.76 -16.43
CA ALA A 408 3.43 -15.55 -15.73
C ALA A 408 2.43 -15.12 -14.65
N ASP A 409 2.95 -14.60 -13.55
CA ASP A 409 2.15 -13.99 -12.49
C ASP A 409 1.69 -12.57 -12.88
N LEU A 410 2.39 -11.92 -13.81
CA LEU A 410 2.04 -10.61 -14.36
C LEU A 410 2.45 -10.53 -15.82
N VAL A 411 1.52 -10.05 -16.66
CA VAL A 411 1.80 -9.72 -18.06
C VAL A 411 1.42 -8.26 -18.30
N THR A 412 2.32 -7.49 -18.91
CA THR A 412 2.02 -6.14 -19.39
C THR A 412 2.35 -6.04 -20.87
N GLU A 413 1.35 -5.61 -21.65
CA GLU A 413 1.51 -5.31 -23.07
C GLU A 413 1.72 -3.80 -23.28
N MET A 414 2.90 -3.41 -23.72
CA MET A 414 3.21 -2.03 -24.10
C MET A 414 2.78 -1.79 -25.53
N LYS A 415 1.82 -0.90 -25.73
CA LYS A 415 1.30 -0.50 -27.06
C LYS A 415 1.96 0.79 -27.53
N SER A 416 2.38 0.83 -28.79
CA SER A 416 2.90 2.05 -29.40
C SER A 416 1.72 2.95 -29.79
N VAL A 417 1.50 4.02 -29.05
CA VAL A 417 0.48 5.04 -29.38
C VAL A 417 1.06 6.11 -30.33
N LYS A 418 2.33 6.46 -30.15
CA LYS A 418 3.06 7.44 -30.97
C LYS A 418 4.56 7.18 -30.87
N HIS A 419 5.26 7.12 -31.99
CA HIS A 419 6.70 6.86 -31.97
C HIS A 419 7.52 7.95 -32.70
N PRO A 420 8.55 8.55 -32.08
CA PRO A 420 9.36 9.62 -32.71
C PRO A 420 9.96 9.23 -34.07
N PHE A 421 10.33 7.96 -34.25
CA PHE A 421 10.82 7.41 -35.52
C PHE A 421 9.84 7.60 -36.69
N GLU A 422 8.51 7.54 -36.45
CA GLU A 422 7.49 7.75 -37.49
C GLU A 422 7.54 9.18 -38.05
N ARG A 423 8.18 10.11 -37.32
CA ARG A 423 8.42 11.49 -37.72
C ARG A 423 9.86 11.72 -38.20
N GLY A 424 10.63 10.65 -38.43
CA GLY A 424 12.02 10.71 -38.86
C GLY A 424 13.02 11.08 -37.75
N LEU A 425 12.59 11.13 -36.49
CA LEU A 425 13.50 11.41 -35.37
C LEU A 425 14.33 10.16 -35.05
N LYS A 426 15.66 10.34 -35.04
CA LYS A 426 16.62 9.29 -34.68
C LYS A 426 16.65 9.05 -33.17
N ALA A 427 17.18 7.89 -32.78
CA ALA A 427 17.45 7.55 -31.38
C ALA A 427 18.31 8.62 -30.68
N GLN A 428 18.02 8.90 -29.41
CA GLN A 428 18.65 9.97 -28.63
C GLN A 428 19.44 9.42 -27.44
N PRO A 429 20.63 9.99 -27.13
CA PRO A 429 21.38 9.62 -25.94
C PRO A 429 20.61 9.97 -24.65
N GLY A 430 20.62 9.05 -23.68
CA GLY A 430 19.87 9.18 -22.43
C GLY A 430 18.38 8.86 -22.52
N ILE A 431 17.87 8.55 -23.71
CA ILE A 431 16.49 8.10 -23.96
C ILE A 431 16.48 6.70 -24.58
N ASP A 432 17.33 6.47 -25.58
CA ASP A 432 17.37 5.23 -26.35
C ASP A 432 18.67 4.43 -26.17
N TYR A 433 19.78 5.12 -25.87
CA TYR A 433 21.10 4.53 -25.61
C TYR A 433 21.96 5.42 -24.71
#